data_AF-A0A8J3ZFC1-F1
#
_entry.id   AF-A0A8J3ZFC1-F1
#
_cell.length_a   1.000
_cell.length_b   1.000
_cell.length_c   1.000
_cell.angle_alpha   90.00
_cell.angle_beta   90.00
_cell.angle_gamma   90.00
#
_symmetry.space_group_name_H-M   'P 1'
#
loop_
_entity.id
_entity.type
_entity.pdbx_description
1 polymer ?
#
loop_
_entity_poly.entity_id
_entity_poly.type
_entity_poly.pdbx_seq_one_letter_code
_entity_poly.pdbx_strand_id
1 'polypeptide(L)'
;MWERLWPTLLGTDRPDPAAVARILVGDVYQPDSFTVAERLAGPAWLDPAERDGEAWLAGLVARRLPPAARTLVDGHGQLGDLAAHVLGEVRRVLDYRHGDAPVAESLWNQEVPYLVDRVIGWCLFGDANVSNDIAKGFNRDGLRFLTRFLHRVGHRLDRLDSAQLFRMAVAAGLLGLDRKGGPAPFRPIFLPRGNPTTERYQSQLTWIWNAIRNHADAIEPVDHLDALLDMAATGPVRMVWWLDDLIETGFDLITIQQLMTVNPRLHVTVVPKNGRYDNDASTSDVVRLLTLAPFAQLGTEIGDGRLVVSDRGPRMATANPTKLHPWLIEAIRSCDVMVCKGGRIHEMFAGNVNTPMFTAYVAVRPFTESQCGLDATDAPLVIFGAEVGEWPWWGFHGRADRRITLASERTIPACHTTVAEHDHRKRTADPLALGDDLAHLVGIWPHVAARYGHAARAELRLVHDRLRPHTPVLPPATRHLLPAAAEIIGSGRHTHGTDTDGEPAHVR
;
A
#
# COMPACT_ATOMS: atom_id res chain seq x y z
N MET A 1 -22.43 -1.20 25.00
CA MET A 1 -22.37 -2.31 24.01
C MET A 1 -21.41 -1.98 22.88
N TRP A 2 -21.62 -0.87 22.16
CA TRP A 2 -20.73 -0.40 21.07
C TRP A 2 -19.27 -0.20 21.46
N GLU A 3 -18.97 0.34 22.65
CA GLU A 3 -17.59 0.52 23.12
C GLU A 3 -16.76 -0.77 23.13
N ARG A 4 -17.38 -1.92 23.44
CA ARG A 4 -16.68 -3.22 23.42
C ARG A 4 -16.47 -3.75 22.02
N LEU A 5 -17.37 -3.42 21.09
CA LEU A 5 -17.31 -3.79 19.68
C LEU A 5 -16.39 -2.87 18.88
N TRP A 6 -16.10 -1.67 19.39
CA TRP A 6 -15.37 -0.62 18.67
C TRP A 6 -14.04 -1.10 18.08
N PRO A 7 -13.16 -1.76 18.87
CA PRO A 7 -11.89 -2.22 18.34
C PRO A 7 -12.06 -3.23 17.21
N THR A 8 -13.06 -4.11 17.33
CA THR A 8 -13.39 -5.09 16.31
C THR A 8 -13.93 -4.41 15.05
N LEU A 9 -14.89 -3.48 15.18
CA LEU A 9 -15.49 -2.77 14.05
C LEU A 9 -14.47 -1.95 13.27
N LEU A 10 -13.50 -1.34 13.97
CA LEU A 10 -12.40 -0.62 13.33
C LEU A 10 -11.27 -1.52 12.84
N GLY A 11 -11.27 -2.80 13.21
CA GLY A 11 -10.22 -3.75 12.85
C GLY A 11 -8.89 -3.42 13.49
N THR A 12 -8.91 -2.91 14.72
CA THR A 12 -7.70 -2.67 15.50
C THR A 12 -7.43 -3.83 16.43
N ASP A 13 -6.17 -4.28 16.44
CA ASP A 13 -5.66 -5.27 17.39
C ASP A 13 -5.13 -4.62 18.67
N ARG A 14 -5.57 -3.37 18.95
CA ARG A 14 -5.29 -2.59 20.16
C ARG A 14 -3.79 -2.49 20.48
N PRO A 15 -2.96 -1.98 19.56
CA PRO A 15 -1.56 -1.79 19.86
C PRO A 15 -1.35 -0.77 20.97
N ASP A 16 -0.27 -0.94 21.73
CA ASP A 16 0.25 0.09 22.63
C ASP A 16 0.69 1.31 21.80
N PRO A 17 0.12 2.52 22.01
CA PRO A 17 0.51 3.72 21.29
C PRO A 17 2.02 4.01 21.38
N ALA A 18 2.67 3.70 22.51
CA ALA A 18 4.11 3.88 22.64
C ALA A 18 4.91 2.90 21.77
N ALA A 19 4.38 1.70 21.53
CA ALA A 19 4.97 0.75 20.59
C ALA A 19 4.80 1.21 19.14
N VAL A 20 3.65 1.78 18.79
CA VAL A 20 3.41 2.38 17.46
C VAL A 20 4.36 3.55 17.23
N ALA A 21 4.49 4.48 18.18
CA ALA A 21 5.40 5.62 18.05
C ALA A 21 6.85 5.19 17.80
N ARG A 22 7.29 4.05 18.36
CA ARG A 22 8.63 3.48 18.12
C ARG A 22 8.86 2.94 16.72
N ILE A 23 7.83 2.77 15.90
CA ILE A 23 7.97 2.37 14.50
C ILE A 23 7.70 3.51 13.52
N LEU A 24 7.42 4.73 14.01
CA LEU A 24 7.13 5.88 13.19
C LEU A 24 8.31 6.84 13.11
N VAL A 25 8.42 7.60 12.01
CA VAL A 25 9.44 8.65 11.82
C VAL A 25 9.08 9.94 12.59
N GLY A 26 7.80 10.15 12.90
CA GLY A 26 7.32 11.33 13.62
C GLY A 26 6.28 10.98 14.68
N ASP A 27 5.90 12.00 15.46
CA ASP A 27 5.01 11.85 16.62
C ASP A 27 3.55 11.58 16.24
N VAL A 28 3.18 11.88 14.98
CA VAL A 28 1.83 11.73 14.46
C VAL A 28 1.86 10.87 13.21
N TYR A 29 1.08 9.78 13.24
CA TYR A 29 0.83 8.95 12.07
C TYR A 29 -0.04 9.72 11.07
N GLN A 30 0.48 9.97 9.87
CA GLN A 30 -0.26 10.64 8.82
C GLN A 30 0.05 10.04 7.44
N PRO A 31 -0.73 9.06 6.97
CA PRO A 31 -0.57 8.52 5.62
C PRO A 31 -0.84 9.59 4.57
N ASP A 32 -0.29 9.44 3.36
CA ASP A 32 -0.64 10.30 2.22
C ASP A 32 -2.00 9.89 1.64
N SER A 33 -3.04 10.20 2.41
CA SER A 33 -4.43 9.90 2.13
C SER A 33 -5.34 10.97 2.75
N PHE A 34 -6.63 10.65 2.86
CA PHE A 34 -7.69 11.47 3.41
C PHE A 34 -8.66 10.61 4.22
N THR A 35 -9.34 11.28 5.14
CA THR A 35 -10.31 10.68 6.06
C THR A 35 -11.66 10.49 5.38
N VAL A 36 -12.53 9.70 6.00
CA VAL A 36 -13.90 9.53 5.51
C VAL A 36 -14.67 10.85 5.56
N ALA A 37 -14.50 11.62 6.63
CA ALA A 37 -15.12 12.93 6.79
C ALA A 37 -14.78 13.85 5.60
N GLU A 38 -13.51 13.88 5.22
CA GLU A 38 -13.06 14.64 4.05
C GLU A 38 -13.68 14.12 2.76
N ARG A 39 -13.78 12.81 2.55
CA ARG A 39 -14.45 12.27 1.36
C ARG A 39 -15.93 12.65 1.30
N LEU A 40 -16.63 12.54 2.43
CA LEU A 40 -18.06 12.84 2.53
C LEU A 40 -18.36 14.32 2.25
N ALA A 41 -17.39 15.22 2.46
CA ALA A 41 -17.50 16.64 2.11
C ALA A 41 -17.44 16.92 0.60
N GLY A 42 -17.22 15.92 -0.26
CA GLY A 42 -17.19 16.05 -1.72
C GLY A 42 -16.09 16.98 -2.29
N PRO A 43 -14.83 16.88 -1.85
CA PRO A 43 -13.79 17.85 -2.18
C PRO A 43 -13.34 17.80 -3.64
N ALA A 44 -12.74 18.91 -4.10
CA ALA A 44 -12.36 19.09 -5.51
C ALA A 44 -11.28 18.14 -6.02
N TRP A 45 -10.45 17.57 -5.13
CA TRP A 45 -9.42 16.59 -5.47
C TRP A 45 -9.97 15.18 -5.82
N LEU A 46 -11.26 14.94 -5.55
CA LEU A 46 -11.98 13.76 -6.05
C LEU A 46 -12.43 13.95 -7.50
N ASP A 47 -12.53 12.83 -8.21
CA ASP A 47 -13.19 12.79 -9.51
C ASP A 47 -14.63 13.29 -9.39
N PRO A 48 -15.17 14.08 -10.34
CA PRO A 48 -16.55 14.57 -10.28
C PRO A 48 -17.60 13.50 -10.02
N ALA A 49 -17.43 12.28 -10.57
CA ALA A 49 -18.34 11.16 -10.35
C ALA A 49 -18.27 10.56 -8.94
N GLU A 50 -17.24 10.92 -8.15
CA GLU A 50 -17.00 10.44 -6.80
C GLU A 50 -17.30 11.49 -5.70
N ARG A 51 -17.65 12.73 -6.07
CA ARG A 51 -17.86 13.84 -5.12
C ARG A 51 -19.14 13.72 -4.31
N ASP A 52 -20.13 12.98 -4.78
CA ASP A 52 -21.31 12.68 -3.98
C ASP A 52 -20.95 11.60 -2.94
N GLY A 53 -20.54 12.05 -1.76
CA GLY A 53 -20.14 11.19 -0.66
C GLY A 53 -21.24 10.22 -0.22
N GLU A 54 -22.50 10.66 -0.26
CA GLU A 54 -23.64 9.82 0.14
C GLU A 54 -23.94 8.74 -0.89
N ALA A 55 -23.98 9.11 -2.17
CA ALA A 55 -24.13 8.13 -3.25
C ALA A 55 -22.94 7.16 -3.29
N TRP A 56 -21.73 7.64 -3.02
CA TRP A 56 -20.55 6.78 -2.91
C TRP A 56 -20.69 5.76 -1.78
N LEU A 57 -21.04 6.19 -0.57
CA LEU A 57 -21.15 5.31 0.59
C LEU A 57 -22.28 4.29 0.41
N ALA A 58 -23.44 4.73 -0.09
CA ALA A 58 -24.56 3.84 -0.42
C ALA A 58 -24.15 2.80 -1.49
N GLY A 59 -23.46 3.24 -2.54
CA GLY A 59 -22.94 2.36 -3.59
C GLY A 59 -21.89 1.38 -3.07
N LEU A 60 -21.04 1.79 -2.13
CA LEU A 60 -20.08 0.91 -1.47
C LEU A 60 -20.80 -0.18 -0.67
N VAL A 61 -21.75 0.18 0.19
CA VAL A 61 -22.56 -0.79 0.96
C VAL A 61 -23.23 -1.80 0.04
N ALA A 62 -23.91 -1.32 -1.01
CA ALA A 62 -24.62 -2.19 -1.95
C ALA A 62 -23.70 -3.19 -2.67
N ARG A 63 -22.47 -2.77 -3.05
CA ARG A 63 -21.49 -3.66 -3.69
C ARG A 63 -20.88 -4.68 -2.73
N ARG A 64 -20.86 -4.37 -1.43
CA ARG A 64 -20.24 -5.21 -0.40
C ARG A 64 -21.19 -6.26 0.17
N LEU A 65 -22.51 -6.13 -0.01
CA LEU A 65 -23.44 -7.16 0.43
C LEU A 65 -23.13 -8.52 -0.22
N PRO A 66 -22.92 -9.59 0.56
CA PRO A 66 -22.52 -10.88 0.02
C PRO A 66 -23.64 -11.48 -0.83
N PRO A 67 -23.30 -12.34 -1.81
CA PRO A 67 -24.32 -13.10 -2.55
C PRO A 67 -25.26 -13.89 -1.63
N ALA A 68 -24.77 -14.38 -0.48
CA ALA A 68 -25.58 -15.07 0.53
C ALA A 68 -26.63 -14.16 1.20
N ALA A 69 -26.42 -12.84 1.25
CA ALA A 69 -27.47 -11.93 1.70
C ALA A 69 -28.70 -12.00 0.78
N ARG A 70 -28.50 -12.26 -0.52
CA ARG A 70 -29.59 -12.46 -1.48
C ARG A 70 -30.38 -13.74 -1.28
N THR A 71 -29.84 -14.69 -0.51
CA THR A 71 -30.55 -15.93 -0.12
C THR A 71 -31.24 -15.81 1.23
N LEU A 72 -30.86 -14.82 2.05
CA LEU A 72 -31.50 -14.52 3.33
C LEU A 72 -32.73 -13.61 3.18
N VAL A 73 -32.87 -12.96 2.02
CA VAL A 73 -33.97 -12.05 1.71
C VAL A 73 -34.67 -12.48 0.42
N ASP A 74 -35.99 -12.60 0.47
CA ASP A 74 -36.87 -12.96 -0.64
C ASP A 74 -37.12 -11.74 -1.54
N GLY A 75 -36.28 -11.58 -2.56
CA GLY A 75 -36.49 -10.64 -3.66
C GLY A 75 -35.71 -9.32 -3.58
N HIS A 76 -35.76 -8.56 -4.68
CA HIS A 76 -34.93 -7.37 -4.88
C HIS A 76 -35.26 -6.21 -3.92
N GLY A 77 -36.54 -6.05 -3.53
CA GLY A 77 -36.96 -5.01 -2.58
C GLY A 77 -36.34 -5.18 -1.20
N GLN A 78 -36.34 -6.41 -0.69
CA GLN A 78 -35.77 -6.73 0.61
C GLN A 78 -34.24 -6.59 0.66
N LEU A 79 -33.55 -6.81 -0.47
CA LEU A 79 -32.11 -6.53 -0.57
C LEU A 79 -31.82 -5.02 -0.50
N GLY A 80 -32.69 -4.20 -1.10
CA GLY A 80 -32.63 -2.74 -0.98
C GLY A 80 -32.84 -2.28 0.47
N ASP A 81 -33.83 -2.84 1.16
CA ASP A 81 -34.10 -2.54 2.57
C ASP A 81 -32.93 -2.94 3.47
N LEU A 82 -32.33 -4.12 3.24
CA LEU A 82 -31.12 -4.55 3.94
C LEU A 82 -29.94 -3.58 3.69
N ALA A 83 -29.71 -3.18 2.43
CA ALA A 83 -28.66 -2.23 2.10
C ALA A 83 -28.88 -0.88 2.79
N ALA A 84 -30.12 -0.39 2.84
CA ALA A 84 -30.48 0.84 3.54
C ALA A 84 -30.28 0.71 5.07
N HIS A 85 -30.64 -0.44 5.65
CA HIS A 85 -30.41 -0.70 7.07
C HIS A 85 -28.91 -0.70 7.41
N VAL A 86 -28.10 -1.46 6.65
CA VAL A 86 -26.63 -1.50 6.82
C VAL A 86 -26.03 -0.11 6.64
N LEU A 87 -26.45 0.65 5.63
CA LEU A 87 -26.00 2.03 5.41
C LEU A 87 -26.31 2.91 6.63
N GLY A 88 -27.50 2.75 7.22
CA GLY A 88 -27.88 3.43 8.47
C GLY A 88 -26.94 3.10 9.63
N GLU A 89 -26.60 1.83 9.82
CA GLU A 89 -25.64 1.42 10.86
C GLU A 89 -24.22 1.92 10.57
N VAL A 90 -23.77 1.89 9.31
CA VAL A 90 -22.46 2.46 8.91
C VAL A 90 -22.40 3.94 9.25
N ARG A 91 -23.43 4.72 8.93
CA ARG A 91 -23.49 6.16 9.27
C ARG A 91 -23.43 6.37 10.79
N ARG A 92 -24.21 5.62 11.57
CA ARG A 92 -24.15 5.70 13.04
C ARG A 92 -22.74 5.42 13.60
N VAL A 93 -22.03 4.47 13.00
CA VAL A 93 -20.64 4.16 13.37
C VAL A 93 -19.70 5.31 13.00
N LEU A 94 -19.87 5.92 11.83
CA LEU A 94 -19.05 7.05 11.38
C LEU A 94 -19.29 8.32 12.22
N ASP A 95 -20.54 8.56 12.64
CA ASP A 95 -20.96 9.70 13.48
C ASP A 95 -20.64 9.49 14.97
N TYR A 96 -20.36 8.25 15.38
CA TYR A 96 -20.01 7.95 16.77
C TYR A 96 -18.74 8.71 17.16
N ARG A 97 -18.73 9.31 18.35
CA ARG A 97 -17.56 10.01 18.88
C ARG A 97 -16.73 9.07 19.74
N HIS A 98 -15.48 8.86 19.34
CA HIS A 98 -14.51 8.09 20.11
C HIS A 98 -13.39 9.05 20.54
N GLY A 99 -13.46 9.51 21.79
CA GLY A 99 -12.69 10.67 22.24
C GLY A 99 -13.39 11.97 21.79
N ASP A 100 -12.62 12.93 21.30
CA ASP A 100 -13.13 14.27 20.99
C ASP A 100 -13.71 14.40 19.57
N ALA A 101 -13.42 13.47 18.67
CA ALA A 101 -13.82 13.54 17.27
C ALA A 101 -14.76 12.38 16.87
N PRO A 102 -15.66 12.61 15.89
CA PRO A 102 -16.32 11.55 15.16
C PRO A 102 -15.32 10.60 14.52
N VAL A 103 -15.73 9.36 14.33
CA VAL A 103 -14.87 8.33 13.75
C VAL A 103 -14.55 8.62 12.30
N ALA A 104 -15.47 9.24 11.56
CA ALA A 104 -15.23 9.68 10.20
C ALA A 104 -13.97 10.57 10.05
N GLU A 105 -13.59 11.31 11.09
CA GLU A 105 -12.42 12.21 11.10
C GLU A 105 -11.10 11.50 11.40
N SER A 106 -11.13 10.26 11.89
CA SER A 106 -9.93 9.46 12.21
C SER A 106 -9.80 8.17 11.39
N LEU A 107 -10.87 7.78 10.69
CA LEU A 107 -10.88 6.63 9.80
C LEU A 107 -10.38 7.05 8.41
N TRP A 108 -9.37 6.34 7.91
CA TRP A 108 -8.84 6.60 6.57
C TRP A 108 -9.72 5.98 5.49
N ASN A 109 -9.79 6.62 4.33
CA ASN A 109 -10.64 6.18 3.22
C ASN A 109 -10.38 4.71 2.80
N GLN A 110 -9.13 4.26 2.84
CA GLN A 110 -8.73 2.89 2.52
C GLN A 110 -9.33 1.85 3.48
N GLU A 111 -9.76 2.27 4.68
CA GLU A 111 -10.25 1.38 5.74
C GLU A 111 -11.77 1.17 5.66
N VAL A 112 -12.50 2.06 5.00
CA VAL A 112 -13.98 2.07 4.94
C VAL A 112 -14.58 0.78 4.39
N PRO A 113 -14.07 0.18 3.29
CA PRO A 113 -14.65 -1.06 2.78
C PRO A 113 -14.68 -2.19 3.83
N TYR A 114 -13.71 -2.21 4.75
CA TYR A 114 -13.59 -3.22 5.78
C TYR A 114 -14.40 -2.88 7.02
N LEU A 115 -14.60 -1.58 7.31
CA LEU A 115 -15.62 -1.19 8.28
C LEU A 115 -17.01 -1.68 7.81
N VAL A 116 -17.35 -1.42 6.54
CA VAL A 116 -18.62 -1.84 5.94
C VAL A 116 -18.81 -3.36 6.06
N ASP A 117 -17.79 -4.16 5.76
CA ASP A 117 -17.86 -5.62 5.91
C ASP A 117 -18.20 -6.06 7.33
N ARG A 118 -17.58 -5.42 8.33
CA ARG A 118 -17.80 -5.76 9.74
C ARG A 118 -19.18 -5.33 10.23
N VAL A 119 -19.69 -4.20 9.73
CA VAL A 119 -21.08 -3.77 9.98
C VAL A 119 -22.06 -4.74 9.31
N ILE A 120 -21.80 -5.19 8.07
CA ILE A 120 -22.60 -6.25 7.41
C ILE A 120 -22.60 -7.52 8.24
N GLY A 121 -21.43 -7.98 8.69
CA GLY A 121 -21.30 -9.18 9.54
C GLY A 121 -22.11 -9.06 10.82
N TRP A 122 -22.05 -7.90 11.47
CA TRP A 122 -22.86 -7.59 12.65
C TRP A 122 -24.37 -7.60 12.36
N CYS A 123 -24.82 -6.89 11.32
CA CYS A 123 -26.25 -6.80 10.98
C CYS A 123 -26.85 -8.16 10.61
N LEU A 124 -26.10 -9.01 9.89
CA LEU A 124 -26.61 -10.28 9.38
C LEU A 124 -26.44 -11.44 10.35
N PHE A 125 -25.36 -11.45 11.14
CA PHE A 125 -24.97 -12.62 11.93
C PHE A 125 -24.75 -12.31 13.41
N GLY A 126 -24.85 -11.05 13.83
CA GLY A 126 -24.56 -10.62 15.20
C GLY A 126 -23.07 -10.71 15.57
N ASP A 127 -22.17 -10.82 14.57
CA ASP A 127 -20.72 -10.91 14.81
C ASP A 127 -19.93 -10.16 13.72
N ALA A 128 -19.23 -9.11 14.15
CA ALA A 128 -18.37 -8.28 13.32
C ALA A 128 -17.07 -8.98 12.87
N ASN A 129 -16.75 -10.16 13.40
CA ASN A 129 -15.60 -10.97 12.97
C ASN A 129 -15.93 -11.91 11.81
N VAL A 130 -17.20 -12.05 11.44
CA VAL A 130 -17.59 -12.89 10.30
C VAL A 130 -17.00 -12.31 9.02
N SER A 131 -16.22 -13.12 8.31
CA SER A 131 -15.57 -12.71 7.08
C SER A 131 -16.59 -12.57 5.96
N ASN A 132 -16.76 -11.34 5.46
CA ASN A 132 -17.53 -11.05 4.26
C ASN A 132 -16.67 -11.36 3.02
N ASP A 133 -16.45 -12.65 2.73
CA ASP A 133 -15.59 -13.13 1.63
C ASP A 133 -16.25 -12.90 0.25
N ILE A 134 -16.36 -11.63 -0.15
CA ILE A 134 -17.00 -11.22 -1.42
C ILE A 134 -16.24 -11.74 -2.65
N ALA A 135 -14.94 -11.99 -2.52
CA ALA A 135 -14.08 -12.47 -3.58
C ALA A 135 -13.89 -14.00 -3.57
N LYS A 136 -14.63 -14.75 -2.74
CA LYS A 136 -14.51 -16.21 -2.59
C LYS A 136 -14.39 -16.97 -3.91
N GLY A 137 -15.26 -16.62 -4.85
CA GLY A 137 -15.27 -17.21 -6.19
C GLY A 137 -13.98 -16.94 -6.96
N PHE A 138 -13.52 -15.69 -6.94
CA PHE A 138 -12.26 -15.28 -7.57
C PHE A 138 -11.06 -15.97 -6.92
N ASN A 139 -10.97 -15.96 -5.59
CA ASN A 139 -9.84 -16.56 -4.85
C ASN A 139 -9.74 -18.07 -5.09
N ARG A 140 -10.89 -18.77 -5.11
CA ARG A 140 -10.94 -20.19 -5.47
C ARG A 140 -10.47 -20.45 -6.90
N ASP A 141 -10.86 -19.60 -7.85
CA ASP A 141 -10.44 -19.73 -9.26
C ASP A 141 -8.94 -19.42 -9.40
N GLY A 142 -8.47 -18.36 -8.75
CA GLY A 142 -7.08 -17.91 -8.72
C GLY A 142 -6.15 -18.97 -8.15
N LEU A 143 -6.50 -19.59 -7.01
CA LEU A 143 -5.69 -20.67 -6.43
C LEU A 143 -5.62 -21.90 -7.33
N ARG A 144 -6.74 -22.28 -7.97
CA ARG A 144 -6.77 -23.38 -8.94
C ARG A 144 -5.94 -23.07 -10.19
N PHE A 145 -5.99 -21.83 -10.65
CA PHE A 145 -5.15 -21.34 -11.75
C PHE A 145 -3.67 -21.42 -11.35
N LEU A 146 -3.28 -20.79 -10.24
CA LEU A 146 -1.90 -20.68 -9.78
C LEU A 146 -1.26 -22.05 -9.60
N THR A 147 -1.93 -22.98 -8.92
CA THR A 147 -1.44 -24.36 -8.73
C THR A 147 -1.10 -25.03 -10.06
N ARG A 148 -1.97 -24.89 -11.07
CA ARG A 148 -1.76 -25.49 -12.41
C ARG A 148 -0.71 -24.74 -13.21
N PHE A 149 -0.69 -23.43 -13.09
CA PHE A 149 0.28 -22.57 -13.75
C PHE A 149 1.69 -22.94 -13.27
N LEU A 150 1.92 -22.97 -11.96
CA LEU A 150 3.20 -23.37 -11.36
C LEU A 150 3.60 -24.80 -11.76
N HIS A 151 2.68 -25.76 -11.78
CA HIS A 151 2.99 -27.10 -12.30
C HIS A 151 3.44 -27.09 -13.76
N ARG A 152 2.83 -26.24 -14.60
CA ARG A 152 3.12 -26.17 -16.04
C ARG A 152 4.43 -25.44 -16.34
N VAL A 153 4.72 -24.36 -15.63
CA VAL A 153 5.84 -23.44 -15.94
C VAL A 153 6.92 -23.39 -14.87
N GLY A 154 6.82 -24.19 -13.80
CA GLY A 154 7.80 -24.22 -12.70
C GLY A 154 9.23 -24.40 -13.19
N HIS A 155 9.47 -25.37 -14.08
CA HIS A 155 10.77 -25.59 -14.72
C HIS A 155 11.35 -24.38 -15.48
N ARG A 156 10.50 -23.41 -15.86
CA ARG A 156 10.93 -22.14 -16.46
C ARG A 156 11.27 -21.11 -15.40
N LEU A 157 10.50 -21.07 -14.32
CA LEU A 157 10.74 -20.19 -13.16
C LEU A 157 12.08 -20.53 -12.49
N ASP A 158 12.44 -21.82 -12.42
CA ASP A 158 13.73 -22.29 -11.87
C ASP A 158 14.97 -21.79 -12.63
N ARG A 159 14.79 -21.22 -13.83
CA ARG A 159 15.87 -20.69 -14.68
C ARG A 159 16.01 -19.17 -14.58
N LEU A 160 15.13 -18.52 -13.85
CA LEU A 160 15.12 -17.08 -13.71
C LEU A 160 15.94 -16.67 -12.48
N ASP A 161 16.61 -15.53 -12.57
CA ASP A 161 17.28 -14.94 -11.42
C ASP A 161 16.28 -14.22 -10.48
N SER A 162 16.78 -13.77 -9.32
CA SER A 162 15.97 -13.07 -8.32
C SER A 162 15.30 -11.81 -8.88
N ALA A 163 15.97 -11.06 -9.76
CA ALA A 163 15.43 -9.83 -10.33
C ALA A 163 14.23 -10.12 -11.25
N GLN A 164 14.42 -11.09 -12.14
CA GLN A 164 13.41 -11.57 -13.06
C GLN A 164 12.18 -12.14 -12.33
N LEU A 165 12.41 -12.94 -11.27
CA LEU A 165 11.33 -13.48 -10.45
C LEU A 165 10.55 -12.37 -9.74
N PHE A 166 11.25 -11.39 -9.16
CA PHE A 166 10.61 -10.27 -8.48
C PHE A 166 9.73 -9.46 -9.44
N ARG A 167 10.24 -9.07 -10.62
CA ARG A 167 9.46 -8.34 -11.63
C ARG A 167 8.25 -9.14 -12.10
N MET A 168 8.41 -10.45 -12.29
CA MET A 168 7.27 -11.33 -12.60
C MET A 168 6.23 -11.36 -11.47
N ALA A 169 6.66 -11.31 -10.21
CA ALA A 169 5.74 -11.21 -9.08
C ALA A 169 4.94 -9.91 -9.11
N VAL A 170 5.60 -8.76 -9.36
CA VAL A 170 4.89 -7.48 -9.53
C VAL A 170 3.92 -7.53 -10.72
N ALA A 171 4.37 -8.00 -11.88
CA ALA A 171 3.55 -8.11 -13.09
C ALA A 171 2.35 -9.07 -12.92
N ALA A 172 2.45 -10.07 -12.02
CA ALA A 172 1.33 -10.95 -11.69
C ALA A 172 0.14 -10.21 -11.05
N GLY A 173 0.35 -9.00 -10.51
CA GLY A 173 -0.72 -8.09 -10.07
C GLY A 173 -1.72 -7.74 -11.19
N LEU A 174 -1.34 -7.88 -12.47
CA LEU A 174 -2.24 -7.69 -13.63
C LEU A 174 -3.26 -8.81 -13.83
N LEU A 175 -3.05 -9.97 -13.20
CA LEU A 175 -3.90 -11.14 -13.41
C LEU A 175 -5.27 -10.96 -12.77
N GLY A 176 -6.31 -11.07 -13.60
CA GLY A 176 -7.69 -10.95 -13.16
C GLY A 176 -8.11 -9.53 -12.81
N LEU A 177 -7.43 -8.50 -13.33
CA LEU A 177 -7.75 -7.09 -13.09
C LEU A 177 -9.22 -6.76 -13.45
N ASP A 178 -9.80 -7.47 -14.41
CA ASP A 178 -11.22 -7.38 -14.80
C ASP A 178 -12.19 -7.73 -13.67
N ARG A 179 -11.72 -8.47 -12.66
CA ARG A 179 -12.51 -8.94 -11.52
C ARG A 179 -12.15 -8.23 -10.21
N LYS A 180 -11.08 -7.41 -10.17
CA LYS A 180 -10.61 -6.68 -8.98
C LYS A 180 -11.35 -5.34 -8.73
N GLY A 181 -12.40 -5.05 -9.50
CA GLY A 181 -13.26 -3.87 -9.34
C GLY A 181 -12.63 -2.56 -9.83
N GLY A 182 -13.44 -1.50 -10.01
CA GLY A 182 -13.00 -0.18 -10.47
C GLY A 182 -12.59 -0.09 -11.96
N PRO A 183 -12.56 1.10 -12.57
CA PRO A 183 -12.04 1.30 -13.91
C PRO A 183 -10.50 1.21 -13.93
N ALA A 184 -9.93 0.58 -14.95
CA ALA A 184 -8.49 0.58 -15.24
C ALA A 184 -8.32 0.91 -16.73
N PRO A 185 -7.42 1.84 -17.10
CA PRO A 185 -7.13 2.13 -18.51
C PRO A 185 -6.47 0.94 -19.22
N PHE A 186 -5.66 0.17 -18.49
CA PHE A 186 -4.96 -1.01 -19.00
C PHE A 186 -5.91 -2.17 -19.34
N ARG A 187 -5.58 -2.93 -20.40
CA ARG A 187 -6.33 -4.13 -20.82
C ARG A 187 -6.00 -5.33 -19.90
N PRO A 188 -6.98 -5.87 -19.15
CA PRO A 188 -6.71 -6.95 -18.18
C PRO A 188 -6.10 -8.22 -18.78
N ILE A 189 -5.22 -8.87 -18.01
CA ILE A 189 -4.79 -10.26 -18.27
C ILE A 189 -5.81 -11.20 -17.62
N PHE A 190 -6.68 -11.78 -18.44
CA PHE A 190 -7.76 -12.64 -17.98
C PHE A 190 -7.27 -13.99 -17.46
N LEU A 191 -7.84 -14.44 -16.35
CA LEU A 191 -7.68 -15.82 -15.91
C LEU A 191 -8.31 -16.79 -16.91
N PRO A 192 -7.70 -17.98 -17.13
CA PRO A 192 -8.20 -18.94 -18.10
C PRO A 192 -9.57 -19.48 -17.69
N ARG A 193 -10.40 -19.80 -18.68
CA ARG A 193 -11.77 -20.30 -18.49
C ARG A 193 -11.94 -21.65 -19.20
N GLY A 194 -12.76 -22.53 -18.63
CA GLY A 194 -13.10 -23.83 -19.23
C GLY A 194 -12.32 -25.00 -18.64
N ASN A 195 -12.30 -26.12 -19.36
CA ASN A 195 -11.72 -27.38 -18.88
C ASN A 195 -10.17 -27.34 -18.95
N PRO A 196 -9.48 -27.53 -17.81
CA PRO A 196 -8.01 -27.52 -17.73
C PRO A 196 -7.27 -28.51 -18.65
N THR A 197 -7.93 -29.61 -19.06
CA THR A 197 -7.31 -30.63 -19.93
C THR A 197 -7.38 -30.28 -21.41
N THR A 198 -8.06 -29.21 -21.78
CA THR A 198 -8.21 -28.81 -23.19
C THR A 198 -6.99 -28.05 -23.70
N GLU A 199 -6.66 -28.22 -24.98
CA GLU A 199 -5.61 -27.46 -25.65
C GLU A 199 -5.83 -25.95 -25.50
N ARG A 200 -7.07 -25.48 -25.62
CA ARG A 200 -7.43 -24.08 -25.39
C ARG A 200 -6.95 -23.55 -24.04
N TYR A 201 -7.18 -24.29 -22.96
CA TYR A 201 -6.73 -23.87 -21.62
C TYR A 201 -5.20 -23.85 -21.53
N GLN A 202 -4.52 -24.84 -22.11
CA GLN A 202 -3.06 -24.90 -22.12
C GLN A 202 -2.42 -23.76 -22.94
N SER A 203 -3.02 -23.39 -24.06
CA SER A 203 -2.63 -22.23 -24.85
C SER A 203 -2.86 -20.92 -24.09
N GLN A 204 -3.93 -20.82 -23.30
CA GLN A 204 -4.15 -19.68 -22.41
C GLN A 204 -3.07 -19.56 -21.33
N LEU A 205 -2.66 -20.67 -20.68
CA LEU A 205 -1.55 -20.62 -19.71
C LEU A 205 -0.24 -20.13 -20.35
N THR A 206 0.03 -20.57 -21.58
CA THR A 206 1.23 -20.15 -22.34
C THR A 206 1.16 -18.67 -22.71
N TRP A 207 -0.01 -18.19 -23.14
CA TRP A 207 -0.25 -16.76 -23.40
C TRP A 207 -0.07 -15.93 -22.13
N ILE A 208 -0.62 -16.36 -20.99
CA ILE A 208 -0.47 -15.68 -19.69
C ILE A 208 1.01 -15.61 -19.30
N TRP A 209 1.75 -16.71 -19.42
CA TRP A 209 3.20 -16.72 -19.16
C TRP A 209 3.92 -15.66 -20.00
N ASN A 210 3.69 -15.63 -21.31
CA ASN A 210 4.30 -14.65 -22.19
C ASN A 210 3.86 -13.22 -21.85
N ALA A 211 2.59 -13.00 -21.49
CA ALA A 211 2.08 -11.68 -21.15
C ALA A 211 2.75 -11.13 -19.88
N ILE A 212 2.83 -11.93 -18.82
CA ILE A 212 3.52 -11.56 -17.57
C ILE A 212 5.00 -11.32 -17.86
N ARG A 213 5.65 -12.22 -18.62
CA ARG A 213 7.07 -12.10 -18.93
C ARG A 213 7.39 -10.84 -19.72
N ASN A 214 6.59 -10.53 -20.74
CA ASN A 214 6.77 -9.33 -21.55
C ASN A 214 6.63 -8.04 -20.71
N HIS A 215 5.75 -8.03 -19.70
CA HIS A 215 5.66 -6.88 -18.78
C HIS A 215 6.84 -6.85 -17.82
N ALA A 216 7.25 -8.00 -17.28
CA ALA A 216 8.41 -8.09 -16.38
C ALA A 216 9.73 -7.68 -17.06
N ASP A 217 9.85 -7.87 -18.37
CA ASP A 217 11.01 -7.49 -19.18
C ASP A 217 10.94 -6.06 -19.72
N ALA A 218 9.84 -5.33 -19.48
CA ALA A 218 9.71 -3.94 -19.93
C ALA A 218 10.71 -3.02 -19.20
N ILE A 219 11.07 -1.91 -19.86
CA ILE A 219 11.90 -0.88 -19.23
C ILE A 219 11.03 -0.13 -18.23
N GLU A 220 11.46 -0.15 -16.96
CA GLU A 220 10.72 0.48 -15.89
C GLU A 220 11.24 1.90 -15.62
N PRO A 221 10.34 2.89 -15.49
CA PRO A 221 10.73 4.28 -15.25
C PRO A 221 11.31 4.49 -13.85
N VAL A 222 10.82 3.74 -12.86
CA VAL A 222 11.26 3.75 -11.47
C VAL A 222 11.54 2.33 -11.03
N ASP A 223 12.82 2.02 -10.84
CA ASP A 223 13.30 0.66 -10.57
C ASP A 223 14.49 0.65 -9.63
N HIS A 224 14.22 0.43 -8.34
CA HIS A 224 15.23 0.29 -7.29
C HIS A 224 15.45 -1.18 -6.93
N LEU A 225 15.13 -2.11 -7.82
CA LEU A 225 15.23 -3.54 -7.54
C LEU A 225 16.67 -3.96 -7.20
N ASP A 226 17.67 -3.45 -7.91
CA ASP A 226 19.08 -3.78 -7.65
C ASP A 226 19.48 -3.44 -6.21
N ALA A 227 19.05 -2.28 -5.70
CA ALA A 227 19.31 -1.88 -4.31
C ALA A 227 18.66 -2.84 -3.30
N LEU A 228 17.45 -3.33 -3.57
CA LEU A 228 16.80 -4.36 -2.74
C LEU A 228 17.57 -5.68 -2.79
N LEU A 229 18.00 -6.10 -3.97
CA LEU A 229 18.71 -7.36 -4.15
C LEU A 229 20.10 -7.34 -3.51
N ASP A 230 20.83 -6.24 -3.63
CA ASP A 230 22.14 -6.05 -2.99
C ASP A 230 22.04 -6.10 -1.46
N MET A 231 21.00 -5.44 -0.91
CA MET A 231 20.69 -5.50 0.51
C MET A 231 20.34 -6.93 0.93
N ALA A 232 19.48 -7.62 0.18
CA ALA A 232 19.07 -8.99 0.49
C ALA A 232 20.20 -10.02 0.33
N ALA A 233 21.19 -9.76 -0.52
CA ALA A 233 22.26 -10.71 -0.85
C ALA A 233 23.40 -10.75 0.18
N THR A 234 23.57 -9.71 1.02
CA THR A 234 24.77 -9.55 1.85
C THR A 234 24.49 -9.57 3.35
N GLY A 235 25.18 -10.45 4.07
CA GLY A 235 25.15 -10.48 5.53
C GLY A 235 23.85 -11.03 6.15
N PRO A 236 23.72 -10.96 7.49
CA PRO A 236 22.48 -11.28 8.18
C PRO A 236 21.46 -10.17 7.96
N VAL A 237 20.33 -10.50 7.36
CA VAL A 237 19.24 -9.54 7.08
C VAL A 237 17.93 -10.12 7.57
N ARG A 238 17.13 -9.30 8.25
CA ARG A 238 15.76 -9.58 8.68
C ARG A 238 14.83 -8.74 7.83
N MET A 239 14.02 -9.41 7.02
CA MET A 239 13.10 -8.79 6.09
C MET A 239 11.65 -9.06 6.50
N VAL A 240 10.80 -8.04 6.46
CA VAL A 240 9.35 -8.19 6.60
C VAL A 240 8.69 -8.01 5.22
N TRP A 241 8.00 -9.03 4.73
CA TRP A 241 7.40 -9.06 3.41
C TRP A 241 5.87 -9.02 3.49
N TRP A 242 5.27 -7.89 3.13
CA TRP A 242 3.83 -7.70 3.10
C TRP A 242 3.27 -8.18 1.78
N LEU A 243 2.35 -9.14 1.83
CA LEU A 243 1.69 -9.67 0.65
C LEU A 243 0.47 -8.83 0.27
N ASP A 244 0.16 -8.86 -1.02
CA ASP A 244 -1.04 -8.27 -1.61
C ASP A 244 -1.95 -9.40 -2.11
N ASP A 245 -2.10 -9.54 -3.43
CA ASP A 245 -3.04 -10.46 -4.05
C ASP A 245 -2.63 -11.95 -3.95
N LEU A 246 -3.64 -12.82 -3.86
CA LEU A 246 -3.47 -14.27 -3.79
C LEU A 246 -2.62 -14.87 -4.93
N ILE A 247 -2.81 -14.38 -6.15
CA ILE A 247 -2.11 -14.95 -7.32
C ILE A 247 -0.67 -14.45 -7.35
N GLU A 248 -0.46 -13.16 -7.07
CA GLU A 248 0.86 -12.52 -6.94
C GLU A 248 1.71 -13.18 -5.85
N THR A 249 1.08 -13.49 -4.70
CA THR A 249 1.72 -14.20 -3.58
C THR A 249 2.41 -15.48 -4.00
N GLY A 250 1.87 -16.22 -4.97
CA GLY A 250 2.54 -17.42 -5.50
C GLY A 250 3.91 -17.14 -6.11
N PHE A 251 4.06 -16.01 -6.80
CA PHE A 251 5.34 -15.58 -7.38
C PHE A 251 6.24 -14.92 -6.33
N ASP A 252 5.68 -14.19 -5.36
CA ASP A 252 6.44 -13.66 -4.24
C ASP A 252 7.11 -14.79 -3.45
N LEU A 253 6.40 -15.89 -3.17
CA LEU A 253 6.98 -17.04 -2.48
C LEU A 253 8.14 -17.67 -3.26
N ILE A 254 8.08 -17.76 -4.59
CA ILE A 254 9.21 -18.25 -5.40
C ILE A 254 10.40 -17.29 -5.31
N THR A 255 10.12 -15.98 -5.36
CA THR A 255 11.14 -14.94 -5.22
C THR A 255 11.83 -15.02 -3.85
N ILE A 256 11.06 -15.15 -2.77
CA ILE A 256 11.56 -15.32 -1.41
C ILE A 256 12.43 -16.58 -1.31
N GLN A 257 11.98 -17.71 -1.88
CA GLN A 257 12.76 -18.95 -1.89
C GLN A 257 14.12 -18.76 -2.58
N GLN A 258 14.15 -18.06 -3.72
CA GLN A 258 15.38 -17.76 -4.43
C GLN A 258 16.30 -16.85 -3.61
N LEU A 259 15.76 -15.77 -3.01
CA LEU A 259 16.55 -14.87 -2.15
C LEU A 259 17.16 -15.60 -0.95
N MET A 260 16.41 -16.47 -0.29
CA MET A 260 16.88 -17.27 0.85
C MET A 260 17.91 -18.33 0.45
N THR A 261 17.85 -18.81 -0.80
CA THR A 261 18.86 -19.70 -1.39
C THR A 261 20.17 -18.95 -1.63
N VAL A 262 20.08 -17.74 -2.20
CA VAL A 262 21.24 -16.88 -2.48
C VAL A 262 21.89 -16.38 -1.19
N ASN A 263 21.09 -16.02 -0.18
CA ASN A 263 21.58 -15.60 1.13
C ASN A 263 21.10 -16.57 2.24
N PRO A 264 21.95 -17.53 2.65
CA PRO A 264 21.68 -18.45 3.76
C PRO A 264 21.46 -17.78 5.13
N ARG A 265 21.75 -16.48 5.27
CA ARG A 265 21.57 -15.70 6.51
C ARG A 265 20.36 -14.78 6.47
N LEU A 266 19.62 -14.76 5.37
CA LEU A 266 18.36 -14.04 5.26
C LEU A 266 17.29 -14.71 6.11
N HIS A 267 16.59 -13.90 6.90
CA HIS A 267 15.39 -14.25 7.64
C HIS A 267 14.22 -13.44 7.09
N VAL A 268 13.10 -14.10 6.80
CA VAL A 268 11.93 -13.46 6.20
C VAL A 268 10.69 -13.69 7.06
N THR A 269 10.01 -12.61 7.42
CA THR A 269 8.65 -12.66 8.00
C THR A 269 7.65 -12.29 6.92
N VAL A 270 6.89 -13.26 6.44
CA VAL A 270 5.81 -13.08 5.47
C VAL A 270 4.54 -12.66 6.21
N VAL A 271 3.93 -11.56 5.77
CA VAL A 271 2.74 -10.96 6.37
C VAL A 271 1.57 -11.02 5.38
N PRO A 272 0.80 -12.12 5.36
CA PRO A 272 -0.50 -12.16 4.71
C PRO A 272 -1.54 -11.40 5.53
N LYS A 273 -2.79 -11.35 5.05
CA LYS A 273 -3.90 -10.80 5.84
C LYS A 273 -4.43 -11.78 6.89
N ASN A 274 -4.91 -11.23 8.00
CA ASN A 274 -5.60 -11.99 9.06
C ASN A 274 -7.11 -12.05 8.79
N GLY A 275 -7.48 -12.84 7.80
CA GLY A 275 -8.86 -12.95 7.30
C GLY A 275 -8.93 -12.88 5.78
N ARG A 276 -10.14 -12.89 5.22
CA ARG A 276 -10.38 -12.70 3.78
C ARG A 276 -10.79 -11.26 3.54
N TYR A 277 -9.94 -10.51 2.83
CA TYR A 277 -10.19 -9.12 2.44
C TYR A 277 -9.96 -9.01 0.95
N ASP A 278 -11.04 -8.84 0.19
CA ASP A 278 -11.01 -8.88 -1.26
C ASP A 278 -10.23 -10.11 -1.77
N ASN A 279 -9.33 -9.89 -2.72
CA ASN A 279 -8.53 -10.93 -3.35
C ASN A 279 -7.11 -11.08 -2.78
N ASP A 280 -6.86 -10.46 -1.63
CA ASP A 280 -5.59 -10.53 -0.93
C ASP A 280 -5.35 -11.94 -0.38
N ALA A 281 -4.07 -12.32 -0.27
CA ALA A 281 -3.68 -13.58 0.35
C ALA A 281 -3.96 -13.56 1.86
N SER A 282 -4.77 -14.51 2.32
CA SER A 282 -4.93 -14.77 3.75
C SER A 282 -3.84 -15.71 4.26
N THR A 283 -3.64 -15.75 5.58
CA THR A 283 -2.75 -16.75 6.23
C THR A 283 -3.06 -18.17 5.76
N SER A 284 -4.35 -18.52 5.67
CA SER A 284 -4.78 -19.84 5.23
C SER A 284 -4.42 -20.16 3.77
N ASP A 285 -4.34 -19.14 2.91
CA ASP A 285 -3.91 -19.34 1.53
C ASP A 285 -2.41 -19.58 1.45
N VAL A 286 -1.61 -18.79 2.15
CA VAL A 286 -0.15 -18.95 2.18
C VAL A 286 0.23 -20.33 2.71
N VAL A 287 -0.36 -20.75 3.83
CA VAL A 287 -0.15 -22.11 4.37
C VAL A 287 -0.50 -23.18 3.34
N ARG A 288 -1.59 -23.01 2.60
CA ARG A 288 -1.98 -23.97 1.55
C ARG A 288 -1.05 -23.92 0.32
N LEU A 289 -0.53 -22.76 -0.04
CA LEU A 289 0.45 -22.63 -1.12
C LEU A 289 1.75 -23.35 -0.73
N LEU A 290 2.23 -23.17 0.50
CA LEU A 290 3.45 -23.80 1.00
C LEU A 290 3.41 -25.33 1.01
N THR A 291 2.23 -25.96 0.91
CA THR A 291 2.13 -27.43 0.74
C THR A 291 2.39 -27.90 -0.69
N LEU A 292 2.50 -26.99 -1.67
CA LEU A 292 2.74 -27.35 -3.06
C LEU A 292 4.22 -27.64 -3.29
N ALA A 293 4.51 -28.63 -4.14
CA ALA A 293 5.88 -29.08 -4.43
C ALA A 293 6.88 -27.96 -4.81
N PRO A 294 6.52 -26.90 -5.57
CA PRO A 294 7.44 -25.81 -5.88
C PRO A 294 7.97 -25.04 -4.66
N PHE A 295 7.31 -25.14 -3.51
CA PHE A 295 7.65 -24.41 -2.28
C PHE A 295 8.23 -25.31 -1.18
N ALA A 296 8.64 -26.54 -1.52
CA ALA A 296 9.13 -27.50 -0.53
C ALA A 296 10.33 -26.96 0.28
N GLN A 297 11.21 -26.18 -0.36
CA GLN A 297 12.35 -25.57 0.32
C GLN A 297 11.92 -24.52 1.35
N LEU A 298 10.93 -23.68 1.06
CA LEU A 298 10.36 -22.77 2.06
C LEU A 298 9.81 -23.52 3.29
N GLY A 299 9.29 -24.74 3.10
CA GLY A 299 8.89 -25.61 4.21
C GLY A 299 10.05 -25.96 5.13
N THR A 300 11.24 -26.25 4.58
CA THR A 300 12.48 -26.44 5.35
C THR A 300 12.87 -25.15 6.08
N GLU A 301 12.83 -24.01 5.40
CA GLU A 301 13.18 -22.71 5.99
C GLU A 301 12.28 -22.32 7.17
N ILE A 302 11.01 -22.77 7.17
CA ILE A 302 10.10 -22.63 8.33
C ILE A 302 10.58 -23.50 9.49
N GLY A 303 10.95 -24.75 9.22
CA GLY A 303 11.49 -25.68 10.24
C GLY A 303 12.77 -25.15 10.89
N ASP A 304 13.60 -24.47 10.11
CA ASP A 304 14.85 -23.85 10.56
C ASP A 304 14.62 -22.48 11.24
N GLY A 305 13.40 -21.96 11.24
CA GLY A 305 13.05 -20.66 11.82
C GLY A 305 13.52 -19.44 11.03
N ARG A 306 14.01 -19.65 9.80
CA ARG A 306 14.45 -18.58 8.89
C ARG A 306 13.27 -17.93 8.16
N LEU A 307 12.20 -18.68 7.91
CA LEU A 307 10.95 -18.16 7.36
C LEU A 307 9.84 -18.22 8.42
N VAL A 308 9.13 -17.12 8.60
CA VAL A 308 7.94 -17.05 9.47
C VAL A 308 6.76 -16.56 8.65
N VAL A 309 5.63 -17.27 8.69
CA VAL A 309 4.36 -16.79 8.15
C VAL A 309 3.51 -16.29 9.30
N SER A 310 3.20 -14.99 9.31
CA SER A 310 2.38 -14.37 10.35
C SER A 310 0.92 -14.77 10.20
N ASP A 311 0.29 -15.20 11.30
CA ASP A 311 -1.16 -15.33 11.46
C ASP A 311 -1.82 -14.05 12.00
N ARG A 312 -1.02 -13.02 12.28
CA ARG A 312 -1.40 -11.75 12.91
C ARG A 312 -1.37 -10.58 11.93
N GLY A 313 -1.59 -10.86 10.65
CA GLY A 313 -1.68 -9.89 9.57
C GLY A 313 -2.71 -8.78 9.81
N PRO A 314 -2.72 -7.72 8.98
CA PRO A 314 -3.79 -6.73 9.00
C PRO A 314 -5.16 -7.35 8.78
N ARG A 315 -6.15 -6.77 9.45
CA ARG A 315 -7.56 -7.13 9.30
C ARG A 315 -8.25 -6.32 8.20
N MET A 316 -7.53 -6.00 7.13
CA MET A 316 -7.94 -5.16 6.00
C MET A 316 -6.97 -5.36 4.82
N ALA A 317 -7.34 -4.98 3.60
CA ALA A 317 -6.41 -5.08 2.46
C ALA A 317 -5.24 -4.08 2.53
N THR A 318 -5.36 -3.05 3.36
CA THR A 318 -4.27 -2.11 3.63
C THR A 318 -3.49 -2.50 4.91
N ALA A 319 -2.60 -1.65 5.41
CA ALA A 319 -1.89 -1.83 6.67
C ALA A 319 -1.76 -0.47 7.39
N ASN A 320 -2.59 -0.24 8.41
CA ASN A 320 -2.50 0.94 9.27
C ASN A 320 -1.63 0.63 10.50
N PRO A 321 -0.44 1.23 10.67
CA PRO A 321 0.45 1.02 11.82
C PRO A 321 -0.25 1.12 13.18
N THR A 322 -1.22 2.03 13.31
CA THR A 322 -1.97 2.29 14.55
C THR A 322 -2.98 1.19 14.91
N LYS A 323 -3.16 0.21 14.02
CA LYS A 323 -4.13 -0.89 14.17
C LYS A 323 -3.50 -2.28 14.09
N LEU A 324 -2.20 -2.35 13.83
CA LEU A 324 -1.46 -3.61 13.71
C LEU A 324 -1.41 -4.36 15.05
N HIS A 325 -1.31 -5.68 14.95
CA HIS A 325 -1.04 -6.52 16.11
C HIS A 325 0.34 -6.21 16.73
N PRO A 326 0.51 -6.19 18.06
CA PRO A 326 1.78 -5.85 18.72
C PRO A 326 3.00 -6.67 18.24
N TRP A 327 2.78 -7.95 17.95
CA TRP A 327 3.84 -8.81 17.38
C TRP A 327 4.35 -8.31 16.02
N LEU A 328 3.49 -7.78 15.15
CA LEU A 328 3.91 -7.20 13.87
C LEU A 328 4.65 -5.89 14.07
N ILE A 329 4.25 -5.07 15.05
CA ILE A 329 4.98 -3.85 15.40
C ILE A 329 6.41 -4.19 15.81
N GLU A 330 6.58 -5.24 16.63
CA GLU A 330 7.90 -5.71 17.01
C GLU A 330 8.70 -6.29 15.82
N ALA A 331 8.02 -6.99 14.90
CA ALA A 331 8.65 -7.47 13.67
C ALA A 331 9.14 -6.32 12.78
N ILE A 332 8.35 -5.26 12.61
CA ILE A 332 8.76 -4.03 11.89
C ILE A 332 9.95 -3.38 12.60
N ARG A 333 9.86 -3.19 13.93
CA ARG A 333 10.90 -2.53 14.74
C ARG A 333 12.25 -3.25 14.67
N SER A 334 12.22 -4.57 14.53
CA SER A 334 13.43 -5.42 14.58
C SER A 334 13.91 -5.86 13.20
N CYS A 335 13.25 -5.45 12.12
CA CYS A 335 13.68 -5.78 10.76
C CYS A 335 14.62 -4.71 10.20
N ASP A 336 15.48 -5.13 9.28
CA ASP A 336 16.40 -4.26 8.57
C ASP A 336 15.73 -3.60 7.36
N VAL A 337 14.72 -4.27 6.78
CA VAL A 337 14.01 -3.81 5.59
C VAL A 337 12.60 -4.38 5.49
N MET A 338 11.68 -3.56 4.99
CA MET A 338 10.33 -3.97 4.61
C MET A 338 10.21 -4.08 3.09
N VAL A 339 9.52 -5.11 2.61
CA VAL A 339 9.04 -5.22 1.22
C VAL A 339 7.52 -5.14 1.24
N CYS A 340 6.97 -4.11 0.62
CA CYS A 340 5.54 -3.82 0.59
C CYS A 340 4.99 -4.04 -0.82
N LYS A 341 4.18 -5.08 -0.99
CA LYS A 341 3.47 -5.36 -2.24
C LYS A 341 2.13 -4.62 -2.25
N GLY A 342 1.75 -4.12 -3.43
CA GLY A 342 0.44 -3.48 -3.64
C GLY A 342 0.35 -2.02 -3.20
N GLY A 343 -0.49 -1.25 -3.90
CA GLY A 343 -0.63 0.20 -3.67
C GLY A 343 -1.31 0.55 -2.34
N ARG A 344 -2.26 -0.25 -1.85
CA ARG A 344 -3.05 0.09 -0.66
C ARG A 344 -2.25 0.03 0.64
N ILE A 345 -1.39 -0.98 0.81
CA ILE A 345 -0.50 -1.09 1.98
C ILE A 345 0.44 0.12 1.99
N HIS A 346 1.00 0.37 0.82
CA HIS A 346 1.94 1.43 0.59
C HIS A 346 1.38 2.84 0.89
N GLU A 347 0.16 3.14 0.45
CA GLU A 347 -0.58 4.38 0.77
C GLU A 347 -0.65 4.66 2.28
N MET A 348 -0.72 3.60 3.10
CA MET A 348 -0.82 3.74 4.55
C MET A 348 0.53 3.79 5.26
N PHE A 349 1.62 3.29 4.66
CA PHE A 349 2.95 3.42 5.24
C PHE A 349 3.68 4.69 4.80
N ALA A 350 3.52 5.15 3.56
CA ALA A 350 4.02 6.40 2.97
C ALA A 350 5.03 7.20 3.82
N GLY A 351 6.30 6.79 3.87
CA GLY A 351 7.38 7.52 4.57
C GLY A 351 7.22 7.69 6.10
N ASN A 352 6.17 7.12 6.69
CA ASN A 352 5.85 7.23 8.11
C ASN A 352 6.54 6.18 8.95
N VAL A 353 7.09 5.11 8.37
CA VAL A 353 7.76 4.04 9.12
C VAL A 353 9.25 4.28 9.26
N ASN A 354 9.81 3.96 10.42
CA ASN A 354 11.22 4.18 10.72
C ASN A 354 12.15 3.03 10.29
N THR A 355 11.74 2.30 9.27
CA THR A 355 12.48 1.19 8.67
C THR A 355 12.57 1.45 7.16
N PRO A 356 13.73 1.20 6.52
CA PRO A 356 13.83 1.22 5.06
C PRO A 356 12.77 0.33 4.42
N MET A 357 12.15 0.82 3.34
CA MET A 357 11.03 0.14 2.70
C MET A 357 11.17 0.12 1.19
N PHE A 358 11.05 -1.05 0.59
CA PHE A 358 10.87 -1.22 -0.84
C PHE A 358 9.40 -1.49 -1.14
N THR A 359 8.80 -0.67 -2.00
CA THR A 359 7.44 -0.87 -2.49
C THR A 359 7.47 -1.37 -3.91
N ALA A 360 6.59 -2.33 -4.22
CA ALA A 360 6.40 -2.80 -5.58
C ALA A 360 4.91 -3.02 -5.92
N TYR A 361 4.45 -2.39 -7.01
CA TYR A 361 3.10 -2.59 -7.56
C TYR A 361 3.05 -2.20 -9.04
N VAL A 362 1.94 -2.52 -9.71
CA VAL A 362 1.68 -2.06 -11.08
C VAL A 362 0.76 -0.84 -11.07
N ALA A 363 1.17 0.25 -11.71
CA ALA A 363 0.33 1.45 -11.80
C ALA A 363 -0.76 1.25 -12.87
N VAL A 364 -1.99 0.92 -12.44
CA VAL A 364 -3.10 0.60 -13.37
C VAL A 364 -4.39 1.36 -13.08
N ARG A 365 -4.40 2.23 -12.06
CA ARG A 365 -5.58 2.98 -11.63
C ARG A 365 -5.31 4.48 -11.66
N PRO A 366 -6.32 5.33 -11.92
CA PRO A 366 -6.17 6.78 -11.87
C PRO A 366 -5.60 7.28 -10.53
N PHE A 367 -5.98 6.62 -9.43
CA PHE A 367 -5.46 6.97 -8.09
C PHE A 367 -3.96 6.73 -7.96
N THR A 368 -3.49 5.56 -8.39
CA THR A 368 -2.05 5.23 -8.41
C THR A 368 -1.32 6.09 -9.44
N GLU A 369 -1.95 6.42 -10.57
CA GLU A 369 -1.42 7.32 -11.62
C GLU A 369 -1.06 8.69 -11.02
N SER A 370 -1.97 9.26 -10.22
CA SER A 370 -1.75 10.54 -9.53
C SER A 370 -0.62 10.51 -8.51
N GLN A 371 -0.29 9.34 -7.97
CA GLN A 371 0.76 9.17 -6.95
C GLN A 371 2.11 8.84 -7.58
N CYS A 372 2.14 7.98 -8.60
CA CYS A 372 3.39 7.60 -9.24
C CYS A 372 3.85 8.61 -10.30
N GLY A 373 2.93 9.36 -10.92
CA GLY A 373 3.25 10.25 -12.03
C GLY A 373 3.57 9.52 -13.34
N LEU A 374 3.05 8.30 -13.50
CA LEU A 374 3.30 7.42 -14.65
C LEU A 374 1.99 7.01 -15.31
N ASP A 375 2.01 6.69 -16.61
CA ASP A 375 0.80 6.37 -17.36
C ASP A 375 0.26 4.97 -17.06
N ALA A 376 -0.99 4.92 -16.57
CA ALA A 376 -1.66 3.67 -16.25
C ALA A 376 -2.13 2.86 -17.48
N THR A 377 -2.09 3.39 -18.71
CA THR A 377 -2.39 2.62 -19.92
C THR A 377 -1.32 1.59 -20.25
N ASP A 378 -0.10 1.86 -19.83
CA ASP A 378 1.07 1.02 -20.12
C ASP A 378 1.33 0.01 -18.99
N ALA A 379 0.63 0.19 -17.86
CA ALA A 379 0.79 -0.63 -16.66
C ALA A 379 2.27 -0.79 -16.22
N PRO A 380 2.99 0.32 -16.00
CA PRO A 380 4.39 0.24 -15.59
C PRO A 380 4.52 -0.42 -14.22
N LEU A 381 5.58 -1.22 -14.05
CA LEU A 381 5.96 -1.74 -12.75
C LEU A 381 6.69 -0.61 -12.02
N VAL A 382 6.21 -0.31 -10.82
CA VAL A 382 6.81 0.73 -9.98
C VAL A 382 7.50 0.02 -8.84
N ILE A 383 8.84 0.02 -8.84
CA ILE A 383 9.66 -0.58 -7.79
C ILE A 383 10.56 0.51 -7.22
N PHE A 384 10.35 0.89 -5.97
CA PHE A 384 11.15 1.95 -5.36
C PHE A 384 11.45 1.68 -3.90
N GLY A 385 12.65 2.09 -3.50
CA GLY A 385 13.14 2.11 -2.14
C GLY A 385 12.99 3.51 -1.53
N ALA A 386 12.52 3.54 -0.29
CA ALA A 386 12.48 4.70 0.58
C ALA A 386 13.35 4.45 1.80
N GLU A 387 14.30 5.34 2.04
CA GLU A 387 15.06 5.37 3.30
C GLU A 387 14.20 5.88 4.45
N VAL A 388 14.70 5.71 5.67
CA VAL A 388 14.01 6.21 6.88
C VAL A 388 13.78 7.73 6.77
N GLY A 389 12.51 8.11 6.79
CA GLY A 389 12.06 9.50 6.70
C GLY A 389 12.03 10.10 5.30
N GLU A 390 12.29 9.31 4.26
CA GLU A 390 11.95 9.70 2.88
C GLU A 390 10.45 9.54 2.62
N TRP A 391 9.91 10.44 1.79
CA TRP A 391 8.51 10.43 1.37
C TRP A 391 8.46 10.40 -0.16
N PRO A 392 8.45 9.21 -0.78
CA PRO A 392 8.62 9.11 -2.22
C PRO A 392 7.46 9.73 -3.02
N TRP A 393 6.33 9.97 -2.37
CA TRP A 393 5.26 10.82 -2.86
C TRP A 393 4.56 11.43 -1.65
N TRP A 394 3.90 12.56 -1.84
CA TRP A 394 3.09 13.18 -0.81
C TRP A 394 2.21 14.28 -1.39
N GLY A 395 1.23 14.71 -0.60
CA GLY A 395 0.41 15.85 -0.95
C GLY A 395 -0.76 15.45 -1.83
N PHE A 396 -1.44 14.35 -1.50
CA PHE A 396 -2.60 13.86 -2.25
C PHE A 396 -3.63 14.96 -2.58
N HIS A 397 -3.82 15.93 -1.68
CA HIS A 397 -4.75 17.05 -1.87
C HIS A 397 -4.39 17.98 -3.03
N GLY A 398 -3.12 17.99 -3.46
CA GLY A 398 -2.66 18.73 -4.64
C GLY A 398 -3.37 18.33 -5.93
N ARG A 399 -4.07 17.19 -5.96
CA ARG A 399 -4.90 16.80 -7.11
C ARG A 399 -6.03 17.78 -7.44
N ALA A 400 -6.41 18.65 -6.49
CA ALA A 400 -7.43 19.67 -6.72
C ALA A 400 -7.01 20.68 -7.79
N ASP A 401 -5.74 21.07 -7.78
CA ASP A 401 -5.20 22.20 -8.54
C ASP A 401 -4.01 21.83 -9.41
N ARG A 402 -3.25 20.79 -9.06
CA ARG A 402 -2.09 20.31 -9.80
C ARG A 402 -2.45 19.32 -10.88
N ARG A 403 -1.92 19.57 -12.07
CA ARG A 403 -1.98 18.67 -13.23
C ARG A 403 -0.58 18.45 -13.79
N ILE A 404 -0.31 17.23 -14.23
CA ILE A 404 0.92 16.89 -14.95
C ILE A 404 0.56 16.32 -16.32
N THR A 405 1.43 16.55 -17.30
CA THR A 405 1.35 15.97 -18.64
C THR A 405 2.31 14.79 -18.70
N LEU A 406 1.77 13.61 -19.00
CA LEU A 406 2.52 12.37 -19.13
C LEU A 406 3.18 12.25 -20.50
N ALA A 407 4.06 11.26 -20.68
CA ALA A 407 4.73 10.98 -21.96
C ALA A 407 3.75 10.66 -23.10
N SER A 408 2.56 10.14 -22.78
CA SER A 408 1.46 9.90 -23.71
C SER A 408 0.65 11.14 -24.08
N GLU A 409 1.08 12.33 -23.63
CA GLU A 409 0.37 13.62 -23.72
C GLU A 409 -0.92 13.70 -22.90
N ARG A 410 -1.31 12.62 -22.20
CA ARG A 410 -2.44 12.65 -21.26
C ARG A 410 -2.12 13.59 -20.10
N THR A 411 -3.10 14.43 -19.75
CA THR A 411 -3.02 15.28 -18.56
C THR A 411 -3.82 14.65 -17.43
N ILE A 412 -3.19 14.49 -16.26
CA ILE A 412 -3.80 13.84 -15.09
C ILE A 412 -3.73 14.72 -13.84
N PRO A 413 -4.66 14.58 -12.87
CA PRO A 413 -4.44 15.08 -11.52
C PRO A 413 -3.20 14.42 -10.90
N ALA A 414 -2.42 15.17 -10.12
CA ALA A 414 -1.28 14.63 -9.39
C ALA A 414 -1.23 15.15 -7.96
N CYS A 415 -0.64 14.36 -7.07
CA CYS A 415 -0.23 14.85 -5.75
C CYS A 415 0.91 15.88 -5.88
N HIS A 416 1.24 16.60 -4.80
CA HIS A 416 2.28 17.66 -4.85
C HIS A 416 3.66 17.14 -5.26
N THR A 417 4.00 15.91 -4.87
CA THR A 417 5.20 15.21 -5.37
C THR A 417 4.84 13.77 -5.64
N THR A 418 5.12 13.33 -6.86
CA THR A 418 4.92 11.93 -7.31
C THR A 418 6.17 11.08 -7.13
N VAL A 419 6.02 9.75 -7.18
CA VAL A 419 7.16 8.80 -7.14
C VAL A 419 8.19 9.10 -8.23
N ALA A 420 7.76 9.35 -9.46
CA ALA A 420 8.66 9.67 -10.58
C ALA A 420 9.44 10.97 -10.36
N GLU A 421 8.81 11.99 -9.75
CA GLU A 421 9.47 13.27 -9.44
C GLU A 421 10.48 13.13 -8.31
N HIS A 422 10.12 12.44 -7.24
CA HIS A 422 11.03 12.16 -6.12
C HIS A 422 12.25 11.38 -6.61
N ASP A 423 12.03 10.33 -7.39
CA ASP A 423 13.11 9.53 -7.95
C ASP A 423 13.98 10.32 -8.96
N HIS A 424 13.37 11.19 -9.78
CA HIS A 424 14.11 12.15 -10.60
C HIS A 424 15.03 13.02 -9.73
N ARG A 425 14.53 13.57 -8.63
CA ARG A 425 15.32 14.38 -7.68
C ARG A 425 16.41 13.59 -6.99
N LYS A 426 16.31 12.27 -6.86
CA LYS A 426 17.41 11.42 -6.34
C LYS A 426 18.50 11.20 -7.39
N ARG A 427 18.13 11.03 -8.66
CA ARG A 427 19.04 10.60 -9.73
C ARG A 427 19.63 11.73 -10.58
N THR A 428 18.91 12.83 -10.77
CA THR A 428 19.30 13.89 -11.71
C THR A 428 20.65 14.51 -11.37
N ALA A 429 21.58 14.63 -12.30
CA ALA A 429 22.86 15.33 -12.07
C ALA A 429 22.78 16.83 -12.41
N ASP A 430 21.61 17.32 -12.88
CA ASP A 430 21.44 18.69 -13.31
C ASP A 430 21.08 19.62 -12.14
N PRO A 431 22.00 20.51 -11.71
CA PRO A 431 21.74 21.44 -10.62
C PRO A 431 20.71 22.53 -10.99
N LEU A 432 20.45 22.79 -12.28
CA LEU A 432 19.41 23.74 -12.70
C LEU A 432 18.02 23.15 -12.49
N ALA A 433 17.80 21.91 -12.94
CA ALA A 433 16.55 21.18 -12.68
C ALA A 433 16.23 21.09 -11.18
N LEU A 434 17.24 20.75 -10.36
CA LEU A 434 17.08 20.75 -8.89
C LEU A 434 16.79 22.16 -8.34
N GLY A 435 17.33 23.20 -8.96
CA GLY A 435 17.06 24.59 -8.60
C GLY A 435 15.60 24.99 -8.84
N ASP A 436 15.01 24.53 -9.94
CA ASP A 436 13.59 24.72 -10.24
C ASP A 436 12.69 23.96 -9.27
N ASP A 437 13.06 22.72 -8.94
CA ASP A 437 12.39 21.93 -7.88
C ASP A 437 12.44 22.63 -6.52
N LEU A 438 13.60 23.19 -6.14
CA LEU A 438 13.75 23.95 -4.89
C LEU A 438 12.81 25.15 -4.87
N ALA A 439 12.74 25.91 -5.97
CA ALA A 439 11.84 27.06 -6.10
C ALA A 439 10.39 26.65 -5.97
N HIS A 440 9.99 25.55 -6.60
CA HIS A 440 8.65 24.99 -6.48
C HIS A 440 8.32 24.63 -5.03
N LEU A 441 9.17 23.83 -4.38
CA LEU A 441 8.94 23.32 -3.02
C LEU A 441 8.89 24.45 -1.98
N VAL A 442 9.78 25.45 -2.08
CA VAL A 442 9.75 26.64 -1.22
C VAL A 442 8.48 27.46 -1.50
N GLY A 443 8.08 27.60 -2.76
CA GLY A 443 6.90 28.37 -3.16
C GLY A 443 5.59 27.78 -2.62
N ILE A 444 5.45 26.45 -2.60
CA ILE A 444 4.23 25.79 -2.09
C ILE A 444 4.21 25.64 -0.56
N TRP A 445 5.35 25.83 0.11
CA TRP A 445 5.49 25.62 1.57
C TRP A 445 4.37 26.28 2.41
N PRO A 446 4.01 27.57 2.22
CA PRO A 446 2.97 28.21 3.03
C PRO A 446 1.61 27.53 2.96
N HIS A 447 1.32 26.84 1.85
CA HIS A 447 0.05 26.16 1.62
C HIS A 447 0.02 24.73 2.17
N VAL A 448 1.19 24.07 2.23
CA VAL A 448 1.28 22.65 2.58
C VAL A 448 1.82 22.41 3.98
N ALA A 449 2.47 23.38 4.62
CA ALA A 449 3.18 23.21 5.89
C ALA A 449 2.31 22.63 7.02
N ALA A 450 1.05 23.08 7.11
CA ALA A 450 0.14 22.67 8.19
C ALA A 450 -0.21 21.17 8.13
N ARG A 451 -0.38 20.62 6.92
CA ARG A 451 -0.79 19.24 6.72
C ARG A 451 0.36 18.31 6.33
N TYR A 452 1.25 18.77 5.47
CA TYR A 452 2.31 17.95 4.87
C TYR A 452 3.70 18.40 5.30
N GLY A 453 3.82 19.17 6.39
CA GLY A 453 5.09 19.77 6.81
C GLY A 453 6.25 18.78 6.95
N HIS A 454 6.00 17.57 7.46
CA HIS A 454 7.04 16.52 7.58
C HIS A 454 7.52 16.04 6.21
N ALA A 455 6.60 15.63 5.34
CA ALA A 455 6.92 15.16 3.99
C ALA A 455 7.57 16.24 3.13
N ALA A 456 7.00 17.46 3.12
CA ALA A 456 7.55 18.60 2.40
C ALA A 456 8.96 18.99 2.87
N ARG A 457 9.24 18.93 4.19
CA ARG A 457 10.59 19.16 4.72
C ARG A 457 11.58 18.07 4.34
N ALA A 458 11.14 16.80 4.32
CA ALA A 458 11.98 15.69 3.88
C ALA A 458 12.40 15.88 2.41
N GLU A 459 11.43 16.23 1.56
CA GLU A 459 11.68 16.50 0.14
C GLU A 459 12.56 17.74 -0.08
N LEU A 460 12.30 18.84 0.64
CA LEU A 460 13.15 20.03 0.62
C LEU A 460 14.58 19.72 1.05
N ARG A 461 14.76 18.87 2.07
CA ARG A 461 16.10 18.46 2.53
C ARG A 461 16.85 17.67 1.47
N LEU A 462 16.19 16.72 0.81
CA LEU A 462 16.76 15.99 -0.33
C LEU A 462 17.29 16.97 -1.39
N VAL A 463 16.44 17.86 -1.88
CA VAL A 463 16.83 18.81 -2.95
C VAL A 463 17.92 19.78 -2.47
N HIS A 464 17.79 20.33 -1.26
CA HIS A 464 18.77 21.23 -0.67
C HIS A 464 20.16 20.58 -0.54
N ASP A 465 20.24 19.37 0.01
CA ASP A 465 21.50 18.69 0.25
C ASP A 465 22.19 18.29 -1.07
N ARG A 466 21.40 17.97 -2.10
CA ARG A 466 21.92 17.71 -3.45
C ARG A 466 22.40 18.97 -4.16
N LEU A 467 21.77 20.12 -3.93
CA LEU A 467 22.20 21.41 -4.51
C LEU A 467 23.43 22.00 -3.82
N ARG A 468 23.63 21.74 -2.52
CA ARG A 468 24.69 22.36 -1.71
C ARG A 468 26.09 22.27 -2.35
N PRO A 469 26.57 21.13 -2.89
CA PRO A 469 27.86 21.04 -3.56
C PRO A 469 27.99 21.91 -4.82
N HIS A 470 26.86 22.28 -5.44
CA HIS A 470 26.81 23.04 -6.69
C HIS A 470 26.56 24.54 -6.49
N THR A 471 26.45 25.01 -5.24
CA THR A 471 26.16 26.43 -4.92
C THR A 471 26.91 27.46 -5.78
N PRO A 472 28.23 27.33 -6.05
CA PRO A 472 28.97 28.34 -6.83
C PRO A 472 28.50 28.51 -8.28
N VAL A 473 27.90 27.47 -8.88
CA VAL A 473 27.45 27.48 -10.28
C VAL A 473 25.94 27.72 -10.42
N LEU A 474 25.22 27.86 -9.30
CA LEU A 474 23.78 28.12 -9.33
C LEU A 474 23.46 29.57 -9.72
N PRO A 475 22.35 29.79 -10.48
CA PRO A 475 21.83 31.12 -10.73
C PRO A 475 21.61 31.91 -9.43
N PRO A 476 21.79 33.24 -9.41
CA PRO A 476 21.55 34.05 -8.22
C PRO A 476 20.17 33.82 -7.60
N ALA A 477 19.12 33.71 -8.42
CA ALA A 477 17.75 33.45 -7.95
C ALA A 477 17.66 32.17 -7.11
N THR A 478 18.24 31.07 -7.59
CA THR A 478 18.28 29.79 -6.86
C THR A 478 19.11 29.87 -5.58
N ARG A 479 20.27 30.55 -5.64
CA ARG A 479 21.12 30.74 -4.45
C ARG A 479 20.39 31.46 -3.31
N HIS A 480 19.53 32.43 -3.63
CA HIS A 480 18.72 33.14 -2.64
C HIS A 480 17.67 32.26 -1.96
N LEU A 481 17.30 31.12 -2.55
CA LEU A 481 16.33 30.19 -1.98
C LEU A 481 16.96 29.20 -0.99
N LEU A 482 18.27 28.94 -1.08
CA LEU A 482 18.95 27.99 -0.18
C LEU A 482 18.80 28.37 1.32
N PRO A 483 18.99 29.64 1.74
CA PRO A 483 18.74 30.03 3.13
C PRO A 483 17.29 29.83 3.57
N ALA A 484 16.32 30.16 2.71
CA ALA A 484 14.89 29.98 3.02
C ALA A 484 14.53 28.48 3.17
N ALA A 485 15.07 27.63 2.30
CA ALA A 485 14.92 26.19 2.42
C ALA A 485 15.55 25.66 3.72
N ALA A 486 16.76 26.12 4.07
CA ALA A 486 17.43 25.75 5.32
C ALA A 486 16.61 26.16 6.56
N GLU A 487 15.99 27.35 6.55
CA GLU A 487 15.09 27.82 7.59
C GLU A 487 13.84 26.91 7.72
N ILE A 488 13.18 26.60 6.60
CA ILE A 488 12.03 25.67 6.57
C ILE A 488 12.42 24.31 7.15
N ILE A 489 13.56 23.76 6.71
CA ILE A 489 14.09 22.46 7.18
C ILE A 489 14.37 22.51 8.69
N GLY A 490 14.89 23.62 9.21
CA GLY A 490 15.24 23.82 10.62
C GLY A 490 14.04 24.06 11.54
N SER A 491 12.98 24.71 11.05
CA SER A 491 11.79 25.08 11.83
C SER A 491 11.08 23.90 12.51
N GLY A 492 11.22 22.68 11.97
CA GLY A 492 10.64 21.47 12.55
C GLY A 492 11.38 20.91 13.77
N ARG A 493 12.57 21.45 14.14
CA ARG A 493 13.35 20.94 15.30
C ARG A 493 12.94 21.58 16.63
N HIS A 494 12.21 22.70 16.63
CA HIS A 494 11.89 23.46 17.84
C HIS A 494 10.51 23.16 18.46
N THR A 495 9.71 22.28 17.85
CA THR A 495 8.47 21.77 18.46
C THR A 495 8.71 20.57 19.39
N HIS A 496 9.95 20.09 19.54
CA HIS A 496 10.30 19.12 20.57
C HIS A 496 10.62 19.85 21.88
N GLY A 497 9.56 20.34 22.52
CA GLY A 497 9.61 20.76 23.91
C GLY A 497 9.92 19.56 24.79
N THR A 498 11.16 19.53 25.29
CA THR A 498 11.44 18.93 26.59
C THR A 498 10.70 19.73 27.65
N ASP A 499 9.44 19.43 27.89
CA ASP A 499 8.84 19.65 29.20
C ASP A 499 9.36 18.54 30.12
N THR A 500 10.64 18.66 30.50
CA THR A 500 11.19 17.95 31.65
C THR A 500 11.17 18.91 32.83
N ASP A 501 10.22 18.67 33.72
CA ASP A 501 10.35 18.78 35.18
C ASP A 501 11.05 20.02 35.72
N GLY A 502 10.25 21.09 35.90
CA GLY A 502 10.51 22.02 36.98
C GLY A 502 10.17 21.37 38.32
N GLU A 503 11.17 20.82 39.02
CA GLU A 503 11.06 20.45 40.43
C GLU A 503 10.56 21.65 41.27
N PRO A 504 9.53 21.50 42.11
CA PRO A 504 9.23 22.51 43.12
C PRO A 504 10.28 22.41 44.23
N ALA A 505 11.09 23.47 44.35
CA ALA A 505 12.04 23.65 45.42
C ALA A 505 11.39 23.45 46.79
N HIS A 506 12.00 22.59 47.59
CA HIS A 506 11.76 22.43 49.02
C HIS A 506 11.77 23.79 49.74
N VAL A 507 10.66 24.13 50.39
CA VAL A 507 10.64 25.10 51.49
C VAL A 507 10.74 24.31 52.79
N ARG A 508 11.81 24.59 53.55
CA ARG A 508 11.88 24.35 54.99
C ARG A 508 11.30 25.54 55.73
#